data_AF-A0A962FGX0-F1
#
_entry.id   AF-A0A962FGX0-F1
#
_cell.length_a   1.000
_cell.length_b   1.000
_cell.length_c   1.000
_cell.angle_alpha   90.00
_cell.angle_beta   90.00
_cell.angle_gamma   90.00
#
_symmetry.space_group_name_H-M   'P 1'
#
loop_
_entity.id
_entity.type
_entity.pdbx_description
1 polymer ?
#
loop_
_entity_poly.entity_id
_entity_poly.type
_entity_poly.pdbx_seq_one_letter_code
_entity_poly.pdbx_strand_id
1 'polypeptide(L)' 'MFAPLRAAEFQGAREDTQMSTTNTNGEGRENVRIPFMQRVLDDPFLLLFLGVVVPTVLYTMWAVMEVASIPLGK' A
#
# COMPACT_ATOMS: atom_id res chain seq x y z
N MET A 1 3.59 -10.26 -74.02
CA MET A 1 3.74 -9.03 -73.22
C MET A 1 2.60 -9.04 -72.22
N PHE A 2 2.87 -9.54 -71.01
CA PHE A 2 1.89 -9.93 -70.01
C PHE A 2 1.72 -8.78 -68.99
N ALA A 3 0.53 -8.19 -68.92
CA ALA A 3 0.17 -7.28 -67.83
C ALA A 3 -0.20 -8.11 -66.58
N PRO A 4 0.28 -7.72 -65.37
CA PRO A 4 0.08 -8.52 -64.17
C PRO A 4 -1.24 -8.19 -63.45
N LEU A 5 -1.75 -9.23 -62.78
CA LEU A 5 -2.49 -9.19 -61.50
C LEU A 5 -3.59 -8.12 -61.38
N ARG A 6 -4.85 -8.55 -61.54
CA ARG A 6 -5.82 -8.79 -60.44
C ARG A 6 -5.54 -8.06 -59.09
N ALA A 7 -5.25 -6.77 -59.13
CA ALA A 7 -4.99 -5.90 -57.97
C ALA A 7 -6.27 -5.21 -57.45
N ALA A 8 -7.44 -5.83 -57.63
CA ALA A 8 -8.73 -5.23 -57.29
C ALA A 8 -9.69 -6.13 -56.50
N GLU A 9 -9.24 -7.27 -55.97
CA GLU A 9 -10.10 -8.20 -55.21
C GLU A 9 -9.46 -8.72 -53.91
N PHE A 10 -8.75 -7.84 -53.19
CA PHE A 10 -8.36 -8.14 -51.79
C PHE A 10 -8.80 -7.00 -50.87
N GLN A 11 -10.11 -6.74 -50.89
CA GLN A 11 -10.75 -5.75 -50.04
C GLN A 11 -12.00 -6.39 -49.42
N GLY A 12 -11.80 -7.34 -48.51
CA GLY A 12 -12.93 -8.05 -47.91
C GLY A 12 -12.65 -8.92 -46.68
N ALA A 13 -11.43 -9.01 -46.13
CA ALA A 13 -11.20 -9.98 -45.04
C ALA A 13 -9.97 -9.69 -44.14
N ARG A 14 -9.84 -8.48 -43.60
CA ARG A 14 -9.03 -8.14 -42.40
C ARG A 14 -9.75 -6.93 -41.78
N GLU A 15 -10.46 -6.97 -40.66
CA GLU A 15 -10.32 -7.73 -39.41
C GLU A 15 -8.93 -7.65 -38.79
N ASP A 16 -8.43 -6.42 -38.69
CA ASP A 16 -7.43 -6.03 -37.72
C ASP A 16 -7.95 -4.78 -37.02
N THR A 17 -8.82 -5.04 -36.04
CA THR A 17 -8.99 -4.31 -34.80
C THR A 17 -7.98 -3.17 -34.66
N GLN A 18 -8.37 -1.98 -35.14
CA GLN A 18 -7.82 -0.74 -34.65
C GLN A 18 -8.26 -0.61 -33.20
N MET A 19 -7.54 -1.26 -32.31
CA MET A 19 -7.42 -0.82 -30.93
C MET A 19 -6.59 0.46 -31.01
N SER A 20 -7.26 1.56 -31.39
CA SER A 20 -6.78 2.90 -31.12
C SER A 20 -6.53 2.91 -29.62
N THR A 21 -5.26 2.75 -29.27
CA THR A 21 -4.77 2.84 -27.92
C THR A 21 -4.95 4.31 -27.59
N THR A 22 -6.14 4.64 -27.09
CA THR A 22 -6.39 5.95 -26.50
C THR A 22 -5.41 6.02 -25.33
N ASN A 23 -4.27 6.65 -25.57
CA ASN A 23 -3.39 7.16 -24.55
C ASN A 23 -4.15 8.29 -23.86
N THR A 24 -5.14 7.92 -23.05
CA THR A 24 -5.91 8.80 -22.20
C THR A 24 -4.97 9.25 -21.10
N ASN A 25 -4.51 10.48 -21.25
CA ASN A 25 -4.34 11.51 -20.23
C ASN A 25 -3.53 11.16 -18.98
N GLY A 26 -2.52 12.00 -18.76
CA GLY A 26 -1.71 12.04 -17.56
C GLY A 26 -2.51 12.17 -16.26
N GLU A 27 -1.88 11.60 -15.23
CA GLU A 27 -1.81 12.15 -13.88
C GLU A 27 -3.11 12.17 -13.05
N GLY A 28 -3.84 11.07 -13.09
CA GLY A 28 -4.57 10.60 -11.92
C GLY A 28 -3.65 9.77 -11.01
N ARG A 29 -2.53 10.33 -10.52
CA ARG A 29 -1.90 9.73 -9.31
C ARG A 29 -2.86 10.06 -8.17
N GLU A 30 -3.90 9.25 -8.04
CA GLU A 30 -4.67 9.12 -6.83
C GLU A 30 -3.66 8.97 -5.70
N ASN A 31 -3.42 10.10 -5.02
CA ASN A 31 -2.58 10.15 -3.84
C ASN A 31 -3.43 9.45 -2.78
N VAL A 32 -3.46 8.11 -2.83
CA VAL A 32 -4.09 7.28 -1.82
C VAL A 32 -3.33 7.61 -0.55
N ARG A 33 -3.88 8.57 0.20
CA ARG A 33 -3.29 9.10 1.40
C ARG A 33 -3.27 7.92 2.36
N ILE A 34 -2.10 7.31 2.49
CA ILE A 34 -1.90 6.15 3.35
C ILE A 34 -2.40 6.55 4.75
N PRO A 35 -3.46 5.91 5.26
CA PRO A 35 -4.08 6.32 6.50
C PRO A 35 -3.04 6.28 7.63
N PHE A 36 -3.05 7.31 8.48
CA PHE A 36 -1.97 7.55 9.46
C PHE A 36 -1.77 6.38 10.42
N MET A 37 -2.84 5.65 10.74
CA MET A 37 -2.77 4.42 11.54
C MET A 37 -1.93 3.33 10.88
N GLN A 38 -2.01 3.14 9.56
CA GLN A 38 -1.19 2.14 8.87
C GLN A 38 0.29 2.46 9.01
N ARG A 39 0.72 3.72 8.80
CA ARG A 39 2.13 4.11 8.99
C ARG A 39 2.67 3.81 10.38
N VAL A 40 1.87 4.05 11.43
CA VAL A 40 2.24 3.73 12.81
C VAL A 40 2.42 2.22 13.02
N LEU A 41 1.61 1.40 12.34
CA LEU A 41 1.66 -0.06 12.40
C LEU A 41 2.70 -0.68 11.45
N ASP A 42 3.11 0.06 10.42
CA ASP A 42 4.06 -0.37 9.38
C ASP A 42 5.52 -0.05 9.76
N ASP A 43 5.77 0.83 10.74
CA ASP A 43 7.11 1.17 11.22
C ASP A 43 7.57 0.18 12.32
N PRO A 44 8.48 -0.78 12.03
CA PRO A 44 8.87 -1.84 12.97
C PRO A 44 9.54 -1.30 14.24
N PHE A 45 10.22 -0.15 14.17
CA PHE A 45 10.81 0.49 15.35
C PHE A 45 9.75 1.12 16.26
N LEU A 46 8.67 1.65 15.68
CA LEU A 46 7.56 2.21 16.44
C LEU A 46 6.79 1.10 17.16
N LEU A 47 6.60 -0.04 16.47
CA LEU A 47 6.07 -1.27 17.06
C LEU A 47 6.98 -1.83 18.16
N LEU A 48 8.30 -1.84 17.94
CA LEU A 48 9.28 -2.27 18.95
C LEU A 48 9.26 -1.36 20.17
N PHE A 49 9.27 -0.05 19.96
CA PHE A 49 9.23 0.94 21.02
C PHE A 49 7.96 0.76 21.85
N LEU A 50 6.79 0.72 21.21
CA LEU A 50 5.53 0.53 21.93
C LEU A 50 5.49 -0.84 22.63
N GLY A 51 6.02 -1.88 22.00
CA GLY A 51 6.09 -3.24 22.53
C GLY A 51 6.95 -3.39 23.78
N VAL A 52 8.01 -2.58 23.94
CA VAL A 52 8.85 -2.58 25.14
C VAL A 52 8.38 -1.53 26.15
N VAL A 53 8.11 -0.31 25.68
CA VAL A 53 7.80 0.82 26.56
C VAL A 53 6.47 0.63 27.29
N VAL A 54 5.43 0.13 26.61
CA VAL A 54 4.13 -0.10 27.26
C VAL A 54 4.25 -1.05 28.45
N PRO A 55 4.77 -2.29 28.32
CA PRO A 55 4.91 -3.16 29.48
C PRO A 55 5.91 -2.59 30.49
N THR A 56 7.01 -1.96 30.07
CA THR A 56 7.96 -1.36 31.02
C THR A 56 7.31 -0.31 31.90
N VAL A 57 6.55 0.64 31.33
CA VAL A 57 5.88 1.68 32.10
C VAL A 57 4.78 1.07 32.96
N LEU A 58 3.97 0.17 32.40
CA LEU A 58 2.88 -0.47 33.14
C LEU A 58 3.40 -1.24 34.36
N TYR A 59 4.43 -2.08 34.17
CA TYR A 59 5.05 -2.84 35.26
C TYR A 59 5.77 -1.93 36.25
N THR A 60 6.40 -0.85 35.80
CA THR A 60 7.04 0.10 36.72
C THR A 60 6.01 0.80 37.59
N MET A 61 4.94 1.33 37.01
CA MET A 61 3.86 1.98 37.76
C MET A 61 3.18 1.01 38.71
N TRP A 62 2.91 -0.22 38.24
CA TRP A 62 2.33 -1.26 39.07
C TRP A 62 3.26 -1.66 40.22
N ALA A 63 4.55 -1.87 39.96
CA ALA A 63 5.55 -2.18 40.98
C ALA A 63 5.68 -1.07 42.03
N VAL A 64 5.61 0.20 41.62
CA VAL A 64 5.62 1.33 42.55
C VAL A 64 4.38 1.32 43.45
N MET A 65 3.20 1.08 42.88
CA MET A 65 1.97 0.95 43.67
C MET A 65 2.01 -0.25 44.62
N GLU A 66 2.56 -1.38 44.16
CA GLU A 66 2.76 -2.59 44.98
C GLU A 66 3.66 -2.28 46.17
N VAL A 67 4.83 -1.68 45.94
CA VAL A 67 5.78 -1.30 47.00
C VAL A 67 5.18 -0.28 47.98
N ALA A 68 4.46 0.72 47.48
CA ALA A 68 3.80 1.73 48.31
C ALA A 68 2.66 1.15 49.17
N SER A 69 2.07 0.03 48.74
CA SER A 69 0.99 -0.65 49.45
C SER A 69 1.50 -1.60 50.53
N ILE A 70 2.81 -1.88 50.56
CA ILE A 70 3.41 -2.69 51.63
C ILE A 70 3.35 -1.87 52.92
N PRO A 71 2.61 -2.32 53.95
CA PRO A 71 2.60 -1.64 55.23
C PRO A 71 3.99 -1.78 55.86
N LEU A 72 4.69 -0.65 55.96
CA LEU A 72 5.86 -0.56 56.83
C LEU A 72 5.33 -0.74 58.26
N GLY A 73 5.81 -1.78 58.93
CA GLY A 73 5.22 -2.35 60.15
C GLY A 73 4.96 -1.37 61.30
N LYS A 74 4.16 -1.85 62.26
CA LYS A 74 3.75 -1.14 63.49
C LYS A 74 4.94 -0.66 64.32
#